data_AF-A0A8T7E7Y9-F1
#
_entry.id   AF-A0A8T7E7Y9-F1
#
_cell.length_a   1.000
_cell.length_b   1.000
_cell.length_c   1.000
_cell.angle_alpha   90.00
_cell.angle_beta   90.00
_cell.angle_gamma   90.00
#
_symmetry.space_group_name_H-M   'P 1'
#
loop_
_entity.id
_entity.type
_entity.pdbx_description
1 polymer ?
#
loop_
_entity_poly.entity_id
_entity_poly.type
_entity_poly.pdbx_seq_one_letter_code
_entity_poly.pdbx_strand_id
1 'polypeptide(L)'
;MESTNETSRPAILEKAWMHHAELDTNADRLNKRHLKLRKWVISLGIVATFLAIITDIISSQCPQGINADTCQGVRAVLRILLILTPLVGSMIAAFTSRELGDGRWLSMRAGAEEIKKEIYIYRTVLSHHPQRNKWLSNRLAYIQRQVFKASGRRLDTEPYKGVLPLYYSPDDPKSDPGFNDLTAEEYISYRLQEQLSWHEGRIVRLSKAKRNLTIAILLAGVAGALLAALGGSFSVWVALTASFTAALTGWEELRNRDKTILNYSKVKLELSIVRDYWYSLSPEEQTDSEFYKMVLAAENVMFAQNGEWLRSMQEALAGAEDEDKKLVEEMVELSATSHAELQRKLLSESQVVFAQATEQLSAVAADAAATVSGMVTAVSGEAMALNQTMAASVDAATAEAAAARLALESSRDVALQEASAWRETAQDSATIMAAQSAAARQSVAETVDATALEAEAARVASKAQRAASASTAVAATASAPLSLAAAGSGAMLAAPASAVSRHGDDACKS
;
A
#
# COMPACT_ATOMS: atom_id res chain seq x y z
N MET A 1 -56.76 -7.33 18.70
CA MET A 1 -55.83 -7.70 17.62
C MET A 1 -55.42 -6.42 16.95
N GLU A 2 -54.39 -5.81 17.53
CA GLU A 2 -53.81 -4.57 17.05
C GLU A 2 -52.93 -4.97 15.86
N SER A 3 -53.41 -4.69 14.64
CA SER A 3 -52.61 -4.84 13.44
C SER A 3 -51.50 -3.80 13.56
N THR A 4 -50.38 -4.19 14.16
CA THR A 4 -49.13 -3.45 14.10
C THR A 4 -48.89 -3.19 12.62
N ASN A 5 -49.09 -1.94 12.24
CA ASN A 5 -48.84 -1.42 10.92
C ASN A 5 -47.34 -1.65 10.71
N GLU A 6 -46.96 -2.78 10.11
CA GLU A 6 -45.60 -3.03 9.66
C GLU A 6 -45.29 -1.88 8.72
N THR A 7 -44.61 -0.86 9.26
CA THR A 7 -44.06 0.26 8.53
C THR A 7 -43.19 -0.37 7.45
N SER A 8 -43.76 -0.46 6.25
CA SER A 8 -43.16 -1.12 5.09
C SER A 8 -41.74 -0.61 4.95
N ARG A 9 -40.76 -1.44 5.34
CA ARG A 9 -39.33 -1.08 5.31
C ARG A 9 -39.03 -0.55 3.91
N PRO A 10 -38.43 0.64 3.76
CA PRO A 10 -38.15 1.17 2.45
C PRO A 10 -37.17 0.23 1.74
N ALA A 11 -37.66 -0.49 0.73
CA ALA A 11 -36.89 -1.54 0.03
C ALA A 11 -35.54 -1.02 -0.52
N ILE A 12 -35.46 0.28 -0.84
CA ILE A 12 -34.21 0.91 -1.30
C ILE A 12 -33.16 1.01 -0.18
N LEU A 13 -33.56 1.23 1.07
CA LEU A 13 -32.67 1.37 2.21
C LEU A 13 -32.12 0.01 2.62
N GLU A 14 -32.95 -1.03 2.58
CA GLU A 14 -32.50 -2.42 2.74
C GLU A 14 -31.46 -2.81 1.70
N LYS A 15 -31.70 -2.46 0.43
CA LYS A 15 -30.72 -2.68 -0.65
C LYS A 15 -29.43 -1.90 -0.42
N ALA A 16 -29.50 -0.66 0.07
CA ALA A 16 -28.34 0.14 0.41
C ALA A 16 -27.51 -0.52 1.53
N TRP A 17 -28.15 -0.93 2.62
CA TRP A 17 -27.50 -1.64 3.72
C TRP A 17 -26.89 -2.97 3.27
N MET A 18 -27.57 -3.71 2.41
CA MET A 18 -27.06 -4.96 1.84
C MET A 18 -25.78 -4.73 1.04
N HIS A 19 -25.76 -3.72 0.15
CA HIS A 19 -24.56 -3.38 -0.62
C HIS A 19 -23.43 -2.85 0.26
N HIS A 20 -23.74 -2.06 1.29
CA HIS A 20 -22.75 -1.65 2.29
C HIS A 20 -22.11 -2.86 2.98
N ALA A 21 -22.93 -3.77 3.50
CA ALA A 21 -22.48 -4.97 4.21
C ALA A 21 -21.67 -5.91 3.29
N GLU A 22 -22.09 -6.09 2.04
CA GLU A 22 -21.37 -6.87 1.05
C GLU A 22 -19.98 -6.27 0.77
N LEU A 23 -19.89 -4.97 0.48
CA LEU A 23 -18.61 -4.33 0.20
C LEU A 23 -17.68 -4.33 1.42
N ASP A 24 -18.21 -4.05 2.62
CA ASP A 24 -17.42 -3.99 3.85
C ASP A 24 -16.85 -5.36 4.25
N THR A 25 -17.69 -6.39 4.25
CA THR A 25 -17.25 -7.75 4.62
C THR A 25 -16.26 -8.34 3.62
N ASN A 26 -16.47 -8.11 2.32
CA ASN A 26 -15.50 -8.53 1.29
C ASN A 26 -14.18 -7.74 1.41
N ALA A 27 -14.23 -6.44 1.69
CA ALA A 27 -13.03 -5.63 1.93
C ALA A 27 -12.22 -6.16 3.13
N ASP A 28 -12.87 -6.45 4.26
CA ASP A 28 -12.20 -6.99 5.45
C ASP A 28 -11.61 -8.39 5.20
N ARG A 29 -12.33 -9.26 4.47
CA ARG A 29 -11.82 -10.59 4.10
C ARG A 29 -10.56 -10.51 3.25
N LEU A 30 -10.58 -9.67 2.21
CA LEU A 30 -9.43 -9.47 1.33
C LEU A 30 -8.24 -8.86 2.07
N ASN A 31 -8.48 -7.85 2.92
CA ASN A 31 -7.44 -7.25 3.76
C ASN A 31 -6.80 -8.28 4.71
N LYS A 32 -7.60 -9.11 5.39
CA LYS A 32 -7.09 -10.19 6.26
C LYS A 32 -6.25 -11.20 5.48
N ARG A 33 -6.69 -11.59 4.29
CA ARG A 33 -5.93 -12.49 3.40
C ARG A 33 -4.59 -11.86 3.01
N HIS A 34 -4.58 -10.58 2.63
CA HIS A 34 -3.36 -9.85 2.31
C HIS A 34 -2.37 -9.80 3.48
N LEU A 35 -2.84 -9.43 4.67
CA LEU A 35 -2.00 -9.39 5.85
C LEU A 35 -1.48 -10.77 6.27
N LYS A 36 -2.28 -11.83 6.08
CA LYS A 36 -1.84 -13.22 6.36
C LYS A 36 -0.71 -13.63 5.41
N LEU A 37 -0.81 -13.32 4.12
CA LEU A 37 0.22 -13.64 3.14
C LEU A 37 1.52 -12.87 3.40
N ARG A 38 1.46 -11.56 3.69
CA ARG A 38 2.66 -10.80 4.06
C ARG A 38 3.35 -11.34 5.33
N LYS A 39 2.58 -11.79 6.33
CA LYS A 39 3.14 -12.46 7.51
C LYS A 39 3.90 -13.74 7.15
N TRP A 40 3.38 -14.53 6.20
CA TRP A 40 4.07 -15.73 5.72
C TRP A 40 5.39 -15.39 5.04
N VAL A 41 5.42 -14.38 4.17
CA VAL A 41 6.67 -13.94 3.50
C VAL A 41 7.73 -13.55 4.53
N ILE A 42 7.37 -12.72 5.52
CA ILE A 42 8.29 -12.31 6.59
C ILE A 42 8.77 -13.52 7.41
N SER A 43 7.86 -14.44 7.73
CA SER A 43 8.19 -15.64 8.51
C SER A 43 9.15 -16.56 7.75
N LEU A 44 8.97 -16.70 6.42
CA LEU A 44 9.88 -17.48 5.57
C LEU A 44 11.29 -16.86 5.53
N GLY A 45 11.42 -15.53 5.55
CA GLY A 45 12.73 -14.87 5.65
C GLY A 45 13.49 -15.21 6.93
N ILE A 46 12.79 -15.23 8.07
CA ILE A 46 13.37 -15.64 9.37
C ILE A 46 13.75 -17.13 9.34
N VAL A 47 12.87 -17.98 8.81
CA VAL A 47 13.13 -19.43 8.67
C VAL A 47 14.32 -19.69 7.76
N ALA A 48 14.49 -18.95 6.67
CA ALA A 48 15.65 -19.07 5.79
C ALA A 48 16.96 -18.76 6.54
N THR A 49 16.98 -17.68 7.34
CA THR A 49 18.13 -17.31 8.16
C THR A 49 18.44 -18.39 9.20
N PHE A 50 17.41 -18.92 9.86
CA PHE A 50 17.57 -20.01 10.81
C PHE A 50 18.13 -21.28 10.15
N LEU A 51 17.59 -21.69 8.99
CA LEU A 51 18.07 -22.84 8.24
C LEU A 51 19.52 -22.66 7.78
N ALA A 52 19.92 -21.45 7.40
CA ALA A 52 21.30 -21.15 7.02
C ALA A 52 22.26 -21.39 8.19
N ILE A 53 21.92 -20.88 9.38
CA ILE A 53 22.70 -21.08 10.61
C ILE A 53 22.81 -22.56 10.98
N ILE A 54 21.70 -23.30 10.95
CA ILE A 54 21.70 -24.73 11.29
C ILE A 54 22.51 -25.54 10.27
N THR A 55 22.43 -25.18 8.98
CA THR A 55 23.21 -25.82 7.93
C THR A 55 24.70 -25.60 8.13
N ASP A 56 25.12 -24.38 8.51
CA ASP A 56 26.52 -24.05 8.79
C ASP A 56 27.07 -24.85 9.98
N ILE A 57 26.34 -24.89 11.10
CA ILE A 57 26.71 -25.65 12.30
C ILE A 57 26.86 -27.15 12.00
N ILE A 58 25.88 -27.77 11.34
CA ILE A 58 25.93 -29.20 11.02
C ILE A 58 27.04 -29.52 9.99
N SER A 59 27.33 -28.56 9.10
CA SER A 59 28.37 -28.76 8.10
C SER A 59 29.80 -28.68 8.65
N SER A 60 29.99 -27.93 9.75
CA SER A 60 31.29 -27.78 10.40
C SER A 60 31.57 -28.89 11.40
N GLN A 61 30.54 -29.43 12.07
CA GLN A 61 30.71 -30.47 13.08
C GLN A 61 29.61 -31.54 12.94
N CYS A 62 30.00 -32.73 12.47
CA CYS A 62 29.09 -33.87 12.53
C CYS A 62 29.02 -34.38 13.99
N PRO A 63 27.82 -34.45 14.62
CA PRO A 63 27.71 -34.88 16.01
C PRO A 63 28.29 -36.27 16.23
N GLN A 64 29.16 -36.42 17.25
CA GLN A 64 29.72 -37.71 17.62
C GLN A 64 28.59 -38.68 18.01
N GLY A 65 28.51 -39.82 17.33
CA GLY A 65 27.47 -40.83 17.54
C GLY A 65 26.44 -40.95 16.40
N ILE A 66 26.51 -40.09 15.38
CA ILE A 66 25.72 -40.22 14.15
C ILE A 66 26.60 -40.81 13.04
N ASN A 67 26.11 -41.85 12.36
CA ASN A 67 26.79 -42.45 11.22
C ASN A 67 27.02 -41.42 10.11
N ALA A 68 28.17 -41.48 9.43
CA ALA A 68 28.56 -40.54 8.37
C ALA A 68 27.48 -40.42 7.27
N ASP A 69 26.88 -41.53 6.88
CA ASP A 69 25.83 -41.58 5.85
C ASP A 69 24.58 -40.78 6.26
N THR A 70 24.15 -40.91 7.53
CA THR A 70 23.01 -40.14 8.06
C THR A 70 23.33 -38.64 8.09
N CYS A 71 24.57 -38.28 8.45
CA CYS A 71 25.03 -36.90 8.47
C CYS A 71 25.00 -36.26 7.07
N GLN A 72 25.44 -37.00 6.05
CA GLN A 72 25.35 -36.58 4.66
C GLN A 72 23.89 -36.41 4.21
N GLY A 73 23.00 -37.33 4.59
CA GLY A 73 21.57 -37.25 4.31
C GLY A 73 20.91 -35.99 4.91
N VAL A 74 21.13 -35.73 6.20
CA VAL A 74 20.60 -34.52 6.87
C VAL A 74 21.13 -33.25 6.21
N ARG A 75 22.43 -33.21 5.89
CA ARG A 75 23.04 -32.07 5.18
C ARG A 75 22.41 -31.84 3.81
N ALA A 76 22.11 -32.90 3.06
CA ALA A 76 21.44 -32.79 1.77
C ALA A 76 20.02 -32.22 1.92
N VAL A 77 19.24 -32.71 2.89
CA VAL A 77 17.88 -32.22 3.17
C VAL A 77 17.89 -30.73 3.55
N LEU A 78 18.79 -30.31 4.45
CA LEU A 78 18.89 -28.91 4.87
C LEU A 78 19.26 -27.98 3.71
N ARG A 79 20.17 -28.41 2.82
CA ARG A 79 20.51 -27.66 1.60
C ARG A 79 19.30 -27.50 0.68
N ILE A 80 18.51 -28.56 0.49
CA ILE A 80 17.29 -28.50 -0.32
C ILE A 80 16.29 -27.52 0.30
N LEU A 81 16.07 -27.58 1.62
CA LEU A 81 15.16 -26.66 2.31
C LEU A 81 15.63 -25.20 2.25
N LEU A 82 16.94 -24.97 2.36
CA LEU A 82 17.55 -23.64 2.26
C LEU A 82 17.35 -23.03 0.87
N ILE A 83 17.40 -23.84 -0.20
CA ILE A 83 17.12 -23.39 -1.58
C ILE A 83 15.61 -23.21 -1.78
N LEU A 84 14.79 -24.11 -1.25
CA LEU A 84 13.35 -24.10 -1.47
C LEU A 84 12.64 -22.92 -0.77
N THR A 85 13.12 -22.52 0.41
CA THR A 85 12.48 -21.46 1.22
C THR A 85 12.41 -20.11 0.50
N PRO A 86 13.50 -19.54 -0.04
CA PRO A 86 13.42 -18.29 -0.81
C PRO A 86 12.61 -18.45 -2.09
N LEU A 87 12.67 -19.60 -2.78
CA LEU A 87 11.83 -19.86 -3.98
C LEU A 87 10.34 -19.82 -3.66
N VAL A 88 9.92 -20.47 -2.57
CA VAL A 88 8.53 -20.43 -2.09
C VAL A 88 8.16 -19.01 -1.64
N GLY A 89 9.08 -18.31 -0.97
CA GLY A 89 8.91 -16.90 -0.59
C GLY A 89 8.63 -16.01 -1.80
N SER A 90 9.46 -16.08 -2.84
CA SER A 90 9.30 -15.34 -4.09
C SER A 90 8.00 -15.71 -4.82
N MET A 91 7.64 -16.99 -4.85
CA MET A 91 6.36 -17.43 -5.45
C MET A 91 5.16 -16.83 -4.71
N ILE A 92 5.17 -16.83 -3.37
CA ILE A 92 4.11 -16.23 -2.55
C ILE A 92 4.08 -14.71 -2.75
N ALA A 93 5.24 -14.05 -2.78
CA ALA A 93 5.34 -12.61 -3.00
C ALA A 93 4.76 -12.23 -4.37
N ALA A 94 5.18 -12.90 -5.45
CA ALA A 94 4.67 -12.68 -6.80
C ALA A 94 3.16 -12.96 -6.93
N PHE A 95 2.66 -14.01 -6.25
CA PHE A 95 1.23 -14.27 -6.20
C PHE A 95 0.48 -13.16 -5.45
N THR A 96 1.06 -12.67 -4.36
CA THR A 96 0.46 -11.61 -3.52
C THR A 96 0.42 -10.28 -4.27
N SER A 97 1.47 -9.90 -4.99
CA SER A 97 1.50 -8.67 -5.79
C SER A 97 0.45 -8.73 -6.91
N ARG A 98 0.36 -9.85 -7.64
CA ARG A 98 -0.60 -9.99 -8.74
C ARG A 98 -2.07 -9.98 -8.29
N GLU A 99 -2.41 -10.69 -7.21
CA GLU A 99 -3.82 -10.84 -6.81
C GLU A 99 -4.31 -9.74 -5.86
N LEU A 100 -3.40 -9.11 -5.11
CA LEU A 100 -3.74 -8.18 -4.03
C LEU A 100 -3.11 -6.79 -4.18
N GLY A 101 -2.18 -6.60 -5.12
CA GLY A 101 -1.57 -5.29 -5.45
C GLY A 101 -2.57 -4.28 -6.00
N ASP A 102 -3.61 -4.76 -6.70
CA ASP A 102 -4.68 -3.94 -7.30
C ASP A 102 -5.46 -3.06 -6.30
N GLY A 103 -5.27 -3.24 -4.99
CA GLY A 103 -5.99 -2.45 -3.98
C GLY A 103 -7.51 -2.65 -4.03
N ARG A 104 -8.02 -3.78 -4.56
CA ARG A 104 -9.46 -4.03 -4.67
C ARG A 104 -10.20 -3.87 -3.34
N TRP A 105 -9.61 -4.39 -2.27
CA TRP A 105 -10.15 -4.28 -0.91
C TRP A 105 -10.28 -2.82 -0.43
N LEU A 106 -9.38 -1.96 -0.89
CA LEU A 106 -9.39 -0.53 -0.59
C LEU A 106 -10.54 0.18 -1.32
N SER A 107 -10.74 -0.13 -2.60
CA SER A 107 -11.88 0.39 -3.38
C SER A 107 -13.23 -0.07 -2.82
N MET A 108 -13.34 -1.34 -2.43
CA MET A 108 -14.55 -1.88 -1.77
C MET A 108 -14.81 -1.18 -0.44
N ARG A 109 -13.78 -1.01 0.40
CA ARG A 109 -13.90 -0.29 1.67
C ARG A 109 -14.36 1.16 1.46
N ALA A 110 -13.81 1.84 0.46
CA ALA A 110 -14.21 3.20 0.14
C ALA A 110 -15.64 3.30 -0.36
N GLY A 111 -16.07 2.38 -1.24
CA GLY A 111 -17.46 2.29 -1.65
C GLY A 111 -18.42 1.98 -0.49
N ALA A 112 -18.02 1.10 0.43
CA ALA A 112 -18.81 0.80 1.62
C ALA A 112 -19.04 2.04 2.50
N GLU A 113 -17.98 2.81 2.78
CA GLU A 113 -18.09 4.04 3.57
C GLU A 113 -18.86 5.15 2.84
N GLU A 114 -18.71 5.25 1.52
CA GLU A 114 -19.52 6.17 0.71
C GLU A 114 -21.00 5.82 0.81
N ILE A 115 -21.38 4.54 0.61
CA ILE A 115 -22.77 4.08 0.78
C ILE A 115 -23.28 4.37 2.19
N LYS A 116 -22.47 4.11 3.23
CA LYS A 116 -22.85 4.39 4.62
C LYS A 116 -23.17 5.87 4.83
N LYS A 117 -22.33 6.77 4.31
CA LYS A 117 -22.60 8.21 4.31
C LYS A 117 -23.93 8.55 3.64
N GLU A 118 -24.20 8.01 2.44
CA GLU A 118 -25.43 8.31 1.71
C GLU A 118 -26.69 7.75 2.40
N ILE A 119 -26.56 6.63 3.13
CA ILE A 119 -27.63 6.08 3.97
C ILE A 119 -27.98 7.07 5.09
N TYR A 120 -26.99 7.63 5.79
CA TYR A 120 -27.26 8.60 6.86
C TYR A 120 -27.81 9.91 6.32
N ILE A 121 -27.31 10.42 5.17
CA ILE A 121 -27.89 11.59 4.50
C ILE A 121 -29.34 11.35 4.10
N TYR A 122 -29.64 10.16 3.56
CA TYR A 122 -30.99 9.77 3.18
C TYR A 122 -31.96 9.79 4.38
N ARG A 123 -31.51 9.30 5.53
CA ARG A 123 -32.31 9.19 6.77
C ARG A 123 -32.47 10.51 7.52
N THR A 124 -31.66 11.52 7.23
CA THR A 124 -31.61 12.80 7.96
C THR A 124 -32.01 13.96 7.04
N VAL A 125 -31.10 14.42 6.19
CA VAL A 125 -31.24 15.60 5.32
C VAL A 125 -32.36 15.42 4.29
N LEU A 126 -32.57 14.20 3.80
CA LEU A 126 -33.58 13.92 2.77
C LEU A 126 -34.87 13.32 3.32
N SER A 127 -35.07 13.31 4.64
CA SER A 127 -36.24 12.73 5.29
C SER A 127 -37.55 13.28 4.70
N HIS A 128 -37.64 14.58 4.45
CA HIS A 128 -38.85 15.23 3.91
C HIS A 128 -38.87 15.35 2.38
N HIS A 129 -37.88 14.82 1.66
CA HIS A 129 -37.78 15.00 0.21
C HIS A 129 -38.54 13.89 -0.57
N PRO A 130 -39.51 14.23 -1.44
CA PRO A 130 -40.37 13.24 -2.10
C PRO A 130 -39.62 12.31 -3.06
N GLN A 131 -38.50 12.76 -3.62
CA GLN A 131 -37.68 11.98 -4.56
C GLN A 131 -36.48 11.28 -3.89
N ARG A 132 -36.44 11.18 -2.54
CA ARG A 132 -35.30 10.60 -1.81
C ARG A 132 -34.93 9.18 -2.27
N ASN A 133 -35.92 8.36 -2.58
CA ASN A 133 -35.71 6.98 -3.09
C ASN A 133 -34.98 6.96 -4.43
N LYS A 134 -35.40 7.83 -5.36
CA LYS A 134 -34.78 7.96 -6.69
C LYS A 134 -33.35 8.47 -6.56
N TRP A 135 -33.13 9.43 -5.67
CA TRP A 135 -31.80 9.96 -5.39
C TRP A 135 -30.86 8.87 -4.85
N LEU A 136 -31.28 8.11 -3.83
CA LEU A 136 -30.44 7.06 -3.24
C LEU A 136 -30.14 5.96 -4.27
N SER A 137 -31.13 5.53 -5.06
CA SER A 137 -30.92 4.55 -6.13
C SER A 137 -29.87 5.02 -7.15
N ASN A 138 -29.95 6.28 -7.61
CA ASN A 138 -28.98 6.83 -8.55
C ASN A 138 -27.58 6.90 -7.92
N ARG A 139 -27.51 7.28 -6.65
CA ARG A 139 -26.25 7.39 -5.92
C ARG A 139 -25.58 6.03 -5.71
N LEU A 140 -26.34 5.01 -5.31
CA LEU A 140 -25.86 3.63 -5.20
C LEU A 140 -25.30 3.11 -6.54
N ALA A 141 -26.01 3.34 -7.65
CA ALA A 141 -25.56 2.93 -8.98
C ALA A 141 -24.25 3.65 -9.38
N TYR A 142 -24.11 4.93 -9.03
CA TYR A 142 -22.86 5.67 -9.24
C TYR A 142 -21.70 5.06 -8.43
N ILE A 143 -21.89 4.83 -7.13
CA ILE A 143 -20.86 4.29 -6.25
C ILE A 143 -20.42 2.90 -6.72
N GLN A 144 -21.37 2.02 -7.06
CA GLN A 144 -21.08 0.68 -7.59
C GLN A 144 -20.24 0.73 -8.87
N ARG A 145 -20.53 1.66 -9.80
CA ARG A 145 -19.72 1.84 -11.00
C ARG A 145 -18.31 2.31 -10.68
N GLN A 146 -18.15 3.20 -9.70
CA GLN A 146 -16.83 3.66 -9.26
C GLN A 146 -16.03 2.51 -8.63
N VAL A 147 -16.65 1.73 -7.74
CA VAL A 147 -16.02 0.54 -7.13
C VAL A 147 -15.63 -0.48 -8.20
N PHE A 148 -16.51 -0.75 -9.18
CA PHE A 148 -16.23 -1.67 -10.28
C PHE A 148 -15.05 -1.21 -11.15
N LYS A 149 -14.99 0.08 -11.49
CA LYS A 149 -13.88 0.67 -12.24
C LYS A 149 -12.56 0.59 -11.47
N ALA A 150 -12.60 0.99 -10.20
CA ALA A 150 -11.42 1.00 -9.32
C ALA A 150 -10.92 -0.42 -9.01
N SER A 151 -11.81 -1.42 -9.01
CA SER A 151 -11.46 -2.83 -8.78
C SER A 151 -10.99 -3.56 -10.06
N GLY A 152 -10.51 -2.84 -11.07
CA GLY A 152 -9.99 -3.46 -12.31
C GLY A 152 -11.04 -4.20 -13.14
N ARG A 153 -12.32 -3.78 -13.07
CA ARG A 153 -13.46 -4.42 -13.76
C ARG A 153 -13.76 -5.85 -13.30
N ARG A 154 -13.31 -6.24 -12.10
CA ARG A 154 -13.67 -7.50 -11.45
C ARG A 154 -14.33 -7.20 -10.12
N LEU A 155 -15.53 -7.72 -9.93
CA LEU A 155 -16.26 -7.58 -8.67
C LEU A 155 -16.70 -8.98 -8.23
N ASP A 156 -15.72 -9.75 -7.77
CA ASP A 156 -15.96 -11.08 -7.20
C ASP A 156 -16.33 -10.90 -5.73
N THR A 157 -17.57 -10.49 -5.47
CA THR A 157 -18.10 -10.35 -4.10
C THR A 157 -18.85 -11.60 -3.70
N GLU A 158 -18.58 -12.08 -2.49
CA GLU A 158 -19.47 -13.07 -1.87
C GLU A 158 -20.70 -12.33 -1.33
N PRO A 159 -21.92 -12.81 -1.63
CA PRO A 159 -23.14 -12.23 -1.08
C PRO A 159 -23.12 -12.23 0.44
N TYR A 160 -23.50 -11.10 1.04
CA TYR A 160 -23.66 -11.00 2.49
C TYR A 160 -24.90 -11.79 2.94
N LYS A 161 -24.75 -12.61 3.99
CA LYS A 161 -25.81 -13.49 4.52
C LYS A 161 -26.23 -13.15 5.96
N GLY A 162 -25.65 -12.10 6.56
CA GLY A 162 -25.92 -11.74 7.95
C GLY A 162 -27.14 -10.83 8.10
N VAL A 163 -27.37 -10.38 9.33
CA VAL A 163 -28.45 -9.44 9.67
C VAL A 163 -28.10 -8.04 9.15
N LEU A 164 -29.12 -7.28 8.76
CA LEU A 164 -29.01 -5.88 8.36
C LEU A 164 -29.74 -5.00 9.39
N PRO A 165 -29.21 -3.82 9.75
CA PRO A 165 -27.89 -3.27 9.40
C PRO A 165 -26.71 -4.06 9.97
N LEU A 166 -25.51 -3.82 9.43
CA LEU A 166 -24.28 -4.39 9.97
C LEU A 166 -24.07 -3.91 11.41
N TYR A 167 -23.75 -4.83 12.33
CA TYR A 167 -23.56 -4.56 13.77
C TYR A 167 -24.82 -4.20 14.58
N TYR A 168 -26.02 -4.35 14.01
CA TYR A 168 -27.25 -4.19 14.78
C TYR A 168 -27.37 -5.30 15.83
N SER A 169 -27.62 -4.89 17.08
CA SER A 169 -27.89 -5.78 18.20
C SER A 169 -29.26 -5.43 18.78
N PRO A 170 -30.27 -6.32 18.69
CA PRO A 170 -31.62 -6.02 19.18
C PRO A 170 -31.66 -5.83 20.70
N ASP A 171 -30.69 -6.38 21.42
CA ASP A 171 -30.60 -6.29 22.88
C ASP A 171 -29.98 -4.97 23.36
N ASP A 172 -29.34 -4.20 22.48
CA ASP A 172 -28.74 -2.92 22.83
C ASP A 172 -29.63 -1.75 22.38
N PRO A 173 -30.24 -1.00 23.31
CA PRO A 173 -31.09 0.14 22.97
C PRO A 173 -30.31 1.29 22.28
N LYS A 174 -28.97 1.28 22.36
CA LYS A 174 -28.10 2.23 21.64
C LYS A 174 -27.76 1.77 20.23
N SER A 175 -28.23 0.59 19.81
CA SER A 175 -27.98 0.08 18.47
C SER A 175 -28.96 0.69 17.47
N ASP A 176 -28.43 1.20 16.37
CA ASP A 176 -29.20 1.82 15.30
C ASP A 176 -30.04 0.76 14.55
N PRO A 177 -31.38 0.83 14.56
CA PRO A 177 -32.21 -0.09 13.77
C PRO A 177 -32.03 0.12 12.26
N GLY A 178 -31.50 1.28 11.82
CA GLY A 178 -31.05 1.53 10.46
C GLY A 178 -32.11 1.88 9.41
N PHE A 179 -33.39 1.64 9.70
CA PHE A 179 -34.48 1.77 8.70
C PHE A 179 -35.36 3.01 8.85
N ASN A 180 -35.33 3.66 10.02
CA ASN A 180 -36.13 4.84 10.31
C ASN A 180 -35.37 6.12 9.96
N ASP A 181 -36.11 7.17 9.61
CA ASP A 181 -35.56 8.52 9.56
C ASP A 181 -35.08 8.91 10.98
N LEU A 182 -34.04 9.74 11.06
CA LEU A 182 -33.32 10.02 12.30
C LEU A 182 -33.54 11.46 12.76
N THR A 183 -33.80 11.65 14.05
CA THR A 183 -33.71 12.97 14.70
C THR A 183 -32.25 13.38 14.93
N ALA A 184 -32.03 14.62 15.37
CA ALA A 184 -30.69 15.10 15.71
C ALA A 184 -30.04 14.28 16.82
N GLU A 185 -30.78 13.97 17.89
CA GLU A 185 -30.31 13.23 19.04
C GLU A 185 -29.98 11.78 18.66
N GLU A 186 -30.84 11.15 17.86
CA GLU A 186 -30.63 9.79 17.36
C GLU A 186 -29.42 9.73 16.44
N TYR A 187 -29.25 10.69 15.53
CA TYR A 187 -28.04 10.78 14.70
C TYR A 187 -26.78 10.92 15.55
N ILE A 188 -26.78 11.81 16.55
CA ILE A 188 -25.63 12.00 17.42
C ILE A 188 -25.31 10.71 18.18
N SER A 189 -26.32 10.04 18.74
CA SER A 189 -26.13 8.82 19.52
C SER A 189 -25.65 7.67 18.65
N TYR A 190 -26.38 7.37 17.58
CA TYR A 190 -26.16 6.20 16.73
C TYR A 190 -24.96 6.34 15.81
N ARG A 191 -24.71 7.54 15.28
CA ARG A 191 -23.66 7.76 14.27
C ARG A 191 -22.45 8.47 14.85
N LEU A 192 -22.63 9.63 15.45
CA LEU A 192 -21.49 10.48 15.82
C LEU A 192 -20.72 9.94 17.05
N GLN A 193 -21.44 9.60 18.12
CA GLN A 193 -20.85 9.06 19.36
C GLN A 193 -20.26 7.67 19.15
N GLU A 194 -20.94 6.80 18.41
CA GLU A 194 -20.41 5.49 18.02
C GLU A 194 -19.06 5.67 17.31
N GLN A 195 -18.98 6.55 16.32
CA GLN A 195 -17.74 6.79 15.56
C GLN A 195 -16.63 7.41 16.42
N LEU A 196 -16.95 8.36 17.32
CA LEU A 196 -15.98 8.90 18.27
C LEU A 196 -15.41 7.80 19.19
N SER A 197 -16.27 6.96 19.76
CA SER A 197 -15.87 5.86 20.64
C SER A 197 -15.02 4.82 19.91
N TRP A 198 -15.38 4.49 18.67
CA TRP A 198 -14.63 3.57 17.83
C TRP A 198 -13.23 4.10 17.54
N HIS A 199 -13.11 5.38 17.14
CA HIS A 199 -11.84 6.02 16.84
C HIS A 199 -10.94 6.10 18.07
N GLU A 200 -11.48 6.50 19.22
CA GLU A 200 -10.76 6.52 20.49
C GLU A 200 -10.24 5.14 20.88
N GLY A 201 -11.11 4.12 20.87
CA GLY A 201 -10.72 2.75 21.15
C GLY A 201 -9.71 2.20 20.13
N ARG A 202 -9.73 2.70 18.88
CA ARG A 202 -8.77 2.30 17.84
C ARG A 202 -7.41 2.93 18.06
N ILE A 203 -7.34 4.21 18.43
CA ILE A 203 -6.10 4.92 18.79
C ILE A 203 -5.40 4.18 19.92
N VAL A 204 -6.10 3.89 21.03
CA VAL A 204 -5.52 3.20 22.19
C VAL A 204 -4.97 1.82 21.82
N ARG A 205 -5.72 1.03 21.03
CA ARG A 205 -5.27 -0.29 20.57
C ARG A 205 -4.05 -0.20 19.68
N LEU A 206 -4.02 0.74 18.74
CA LEU A 206 -2.88 0.92 17.84
C LEU A 206 -1.63 1.43 18.57
N SER A 207 -1.77 2.37 19.51
CA SER A 207 -0.65 2.87 20.33
C SER A 207 -0.06 1.76 21.19
N LYS A 208 -0.90 0.92 21.82
CA LYS A 208 -0.43 -0.27 22.56
C LYS A 208 0.30 -1.25 21.64
N ALA A 209 -0.26 -1.53 20.46
CA ALA A 209 0.36 -2.44 19.49
C ALA A 209 1.70 -1.90 18.95
N LYS A 210 1.80 -0.58 18.70
CA LYS A 210 3.06 0.07 18.33
C LYS A 210 4.09 -0.09 19.42
N ARG A 211 3.76 0.31 20.66
CA ARG A 211 4.66 0.20 21.82
C ARG A 211 5.17 -1.23 22.00
N ASN A 212 4.29 -2.23 21.93
CA ASN A 212 4.69 -3.62 22.07
C ASN A 212 5.65 -4.07 20.95
N LEU A 213 5.43 -3.61 19.72
CA LEU A 213 6.32 -3.93 18.59
C LEU A 213 7.69 -3.24 18.73
N THR A 214 7.72 -1.96 19.14
CA THR A 214 8.97 -1.24 19.42
C THR A 214 9.78 -1.91 20.53
N ILE A 215 9.12 -2.36 21.61
CA ILE A 215 9.79 -3.12 22.67
C ILE A 215 10.37 -4.43 22.11
N ALA A 216 9.64 -5.15 21.26
CA ALA A 216 10.14 -6.38 20.64
C ALA A 216 11.36 -6.14 19.74
N ILE A 217 11.36 -5.07 18.95
CA ILE A 217 12.51 -4.65 18.12
C ILE A 217 13.74 -4.37 18.99
N LEU A 218 13.57 -3.59 20.06
CA LEU A 218 14.67 -3.27 20.98
C LEU A 218 15.21 -4.51 21.69
N LEU A 219 14.33 -5.41 22.16
CA LEU A 219 14.74 -6.66 22.80
C LEU A 219 15.51 -7.56 21.84
N ALA A 220 15.07 -7.67 20.58
CA ALA A 220 15.79 -8.43 19.55
C ALA A 220 17.19 -7.85 19.28
N GLY A 221 17.30 -6.51 19.18
CA GLY A 221 18.59 -5.83 19.01
C GLY A 221 19.54 -6.03 20.20
N VAL A 222 19.05 -5.89 21.43
CA VAL A 222 19.84 -6.13 22.66
C VAL A 222 20.29 -7.59 22.75
N ALA A 223 19.40 -8.53 22.44
CA ALA A 223 19.75 -9.95 22.41
C ALA A 223 20.89 -10.23 21.41
N GLY A 224 20.85 -9.63 20.22
CA GLY A 224 21.93 -9.74 19.24
C GLY A 224 23.26 -9.19 19.73
N ALA A 225 23.25 -8.01 20.37
CA ALA A 225 24.46 -7.43 20.95
C ALA A 225 25.05 -8.29 22.08
N LEU A 226 24.20 -8.87 22.94
CA LEU A 226 24.64 -9.78 24.00
C LEU A 226 25.25 -11.09 23.43
N LEU A 227 24.61 -11.69 22.43
CA LEU A 227 25.14 -12.88 21.76
C LEU A 227 26.49 -12.62 21.10
N ALA A 228 26.68 -11.44 20.49
CA ALA A 228 27.94 -11.03 19.91
C ALA A 228 29.04 -10.87 20.98
N ALA A 229 28.71 -10.24 22.11
CA ALA A 229 29.66 -10.00 23.21
C ALA A 229 30.12 -11.29 23.90
N LEU A 230 29.25 -12.30 24.00
CA LEU A 230 29.59 -13.61 24.56
C LEU A 230 30.58 -14.40 23.68
N GLY A 231 30.63 -14.09 22.37
CA GLY A 231 31.54 -14.72 21.43
C GLY A 231 31.32 -16.23 21.26
N GLY A 232 32.34 -16.93 20.72
CA GLY A 232 32.31 -18.37 20.52
C GLY A 232 31.17 -18.83 19.58
N SER A 233 30.51 -19.92 19.94
CA SER A 233 29.40 -20.51 19.16
C SER A 233 28.12 -19.65 19.15
N PHE A 234 28.01 -18.66 20.05
CA PHE A 234 26.86 -17.76 20.10
C PHE A 234 26.88 -16.69 18.99
N SER A 235 28.05 -16.41 18.43
CA SER A 235 28.23 -15.40 17.37
C SER A 235 27.38 -15.67 16.12
N VAL A 236 27.19 -16.96 15.76
CA VAL A 236 26.40 -17.35 14.59
C VAL A 236 24.90 -16.99 14.76
N TRP A 237 24.40 -16.96 16.00
CA TRP A 237 23.00 -16.62 16.30
C TRP A 237 22.68 -15.13 16.20
N VAL A 238 23.70 -14.27 16.11
CA VAL A 238 23.53 -12.82 15.92
C VAL A 238 22.76 -12.53 14.63
N ALA A 239 23.07 -13.26 13.55
CA ALA A 239 22.36 -13.13 12.27
C ALA A 239 20.85 -13.40 12.41
N LEU A 240 20.46 -14.38 13.24
CA LEU A 240 19.05 -14.67 13.50
C LEU A 240 18.37 -13.48 14.18
N THR A 241 18.96 -12.94 15.25
CA THR A 241 18.39 -11.77 15.96
C THR A 241 18.32 -10.52 15.07
N ALA A 242 19.28 -10.33 14.17
CA ALA A 242 19.25 -9.27 13.18
C ALA A 242 18.09 -9.47 12.19
N SER A 243 17.86 -10.70 11.71
CA SER A 243 16.73 -11.02 10.83
C SER A 243 15.37 -10.78 11.50
N PHE A 244 15.23 -11.11 12.79
CA PHE A 244 14.03 -10.80 13.56
C PHE A 244 13.83 -9.29 13.69
N THR A 245 14.89 -8.54 14.01
CA THR A 245 14.84 -7.07 14.09
C THR A 245 14.37 -6.49 12.76
N ALA A 246 14.99 -6.88 11.64
CA ALA A 246 14.61 -6.42 10.31
C ALA A 246 13.15 -6.78 9.96
N ALA A 247 12.74 -8.02 10.23
CA ALA A 247 11.37 -8.50 10.02
C ALA A 247 10.34 -7.69 10.82
N LEU A 248 10.62 -7.39 12.09
CA LEU A 248 9.73 -6.62 12.95
C LEU A 248 9.65 -5.15 12.53
N THR A 249 10.79 -4.55 12.13
CA THR A 249 10.85 -3.18 11.58
C THR A 249 10.07 -3.08 10.27
N GLY A 250 10.31 -3.97 9.32
CA GLY A 250 9.55 -3.99 8.05
C GLY A 250 8.05 -4.23 8.28
N TRP A 251 7.68 -5.02 9.30
CA TRP A 251 6.27 -5.16 9.69
C TRP A 251 5.69 -3.88 10.31
N GLU A 252 6.49 -3.08 11.01
CA GLU A 252 6.06 -1.80 11.58
C GLU A 252 5.80 -0.76 10.48
N GLU A 253 6.75 -0.63 9.54
CA GLU A 253 6.68 0.25 8.37
C GLU A 253 5.47 -0.07 7.50
N LEU A 254 5.28 -1.35 7.18
CA LEU A 254 4.10 -1.84 6.44
C LEU A 254 2.79 -1.46 7.12
N ARG A 255 2.72 -1.52 8.45
CA ARG A 255 1.51 -1.20 9.21
C ARG A 255 1.28 0.29 9.34
N ASN A 256 2.28 1.13 9.06
CA ASN A 256 2.24 2.59 9.01
C ASN A 256 1.36 3.17 10.14
N ARG A 257 1.61 2.71 11.37
CA ARG A 257 0.71 2.95 12.50
C ARG A 257 0.69 4.41 12.90
N ASP A 258 1.78 5.13 12.71
CA ASP A 258 1.88 6.55 13.08
C ASP A 258 0.97 7.44 12.26
N LYS A 259 1.03 7.33 10.93
CA LYS A 259 0.11 8.07 10.06
C LYS A 259 -1.34 7.68 10.36
N THR A 260 -1.60 6.40 10.62
CA THR A 260 -2.94 5.92 10.98
C THR A 260 -3.44 6.51 12.31
N ILE A 261 -2.60 6.56 13.35
CA ILE A 261 -2.94 7.14 14.66
C ILE A 261 -3.19 8.64 14.55
N LEU A 262 -2.33 9.37 13.82
CA LEU A 262 -2.51 10.80 13.56
C LEU A 262 -3.83 11.08 12.84
N ASN A 263 -4.13 10.32 11.78
CA ASN A 263 -5.39 10.48 11.03
C ASN A 263 -6.61 10.23 11.92
N TYR A 264 -6.62 9.18 12.74
CA TYR A 264 -7.73 8.94 13.67
C TYR A 264 -7.84 10.02 14.75
N SER A 265 -6.71 10.58 15.20
CA SER A 265 -6.71 11.64 16.21
C SER A 265 -7.27 12.94 15.64
N LYS A 266 -6.92 13.27 14.39
CA LYS A 266 -7.51 14.38 13.63
C LYS A 266 -9.02 14.22 13.49
N VAL A 267 -9.50 13.05 13.06
CA VAL A 267 -10.96 12.81 12.94
C VAL A 267 -11.67 12.91 14.28
N LYS A 268 -11.10 12.36 15.35
CA LYS A 268 -11.68 12.49 16.70
C LYS A 268 -11.85 13.96 17.07
N LEU A 269 -10.85 14.79 16.80
CA LEU A 269 -10.90 16.22 17.07
C LEU A 269 -12.00 16.90 16.24
N GLU A 270 -12.00 16.72 14.92
CA GLU A 270 -12.98 17.33 14.00
C GLU A 270 -14.43 16.92 14.33
N LEU A 271 -14.67 15.63 14.59
CA LEU A 271 -16.00 15.15 14.99
C LEU A 271 -16.42 15.66 16.36
N SER A 272 -15.47 15.87 17.28
CA SER A 272 -15.78 16.48 18.58
C SER A 272 -16.17 17.95 18.40
N ILE A 273 -15.50 18.70 17.51
CA ILE A 273 -15.88 20.09 17.19
C ILE A 273 -17.30 20.15 16.63
N VAL A 274 -17.65 19.27 15.69
CA VAL A 274 -19.01 19.22 15.12
C VAL A 274 -20.06 18.91 16.18
N ARG A 275 -19.76 17.95 17.08
CA ARG A 275 -20.65 17.59 18.19
C ARG A 275 -20.81 18.75 19.19
N ASP A 276 -19.71 19.36 19.58
CA ASP A 276 -19.69 20.40 20.60
C ASP A 276 -20.36 21.68 20.07
N TYR A 277 -20.26 21.96 18.76
CA TYR A 277 -21.03 23.00 18.09
C TYR A 277 -22.54 22.78 18.26
N TRP A 278 -23.06 21.58 17.98
CA TRP A 278 -24.49 21.29 18.16
C TRP A 278 -24.95 21.50 19.61
N TYR A 279 -24.19 21.01 20.58
CA TYR A 279 -24.52 21.20 22.00
C TYR A 279 -24.34 22.64 22.50
N SER A 280 -23.61 23.48 21.76
CA SER A 280 -23.48 24.90 22.09
C SER A 280 -24.68 25.75 21.66
N LEU A 281 -25.51 25.25 20.75
CA LEU A 281 -26.71 25.93 20.29
C LEU A 281 -27.82 25.84 21.34
N SER A 282 -28.50 26.96 21.58
CA SER A 282 -29.71 26.97 22.40
C SER A 282 -30.83 26.14 21.75
N PRO A 283 -31.81 25.62 22.52
CA PRO A 283 -32.92 24.84 21.95
C PRO A 283 -33.69 25.58 20.84
N GLU A 284 -33.74 26.91 20.89
CA GLU A 284 -34.37 27.75 19.87
C GLU A 284 -33.53 27.86 18.59
N GLU A 285 -32.21 27.74 18.69
CA GLU A 285 -31.26 27.77 17.56
C GLU A 285 -31.07 26.40 16.90
N GLN A 286 -31.49 25.31 17.56
CA GLN A 286 -31.46 23.93 17.05
C GLN A 286 -32.52 23.70 15.95
N THR A 287 -32.40 24.46 14.88
CA THR A 287 -33.26 24.36 13.70
C THR A 287 -32.87 23.17 12.82
N ASP A 288 -33.79 22.70 11.98
CA ASP A 288 -33.52 21.67 10.96
C ASP A 288 -32.34 22.04 10.06
N SER A 289 -32.16 23.33 9.79
CA SER A 289 -31.05 23.82 8.96
C SER A 289 -29.69 23.64 9.63
N GLU A 290 -29.60 23.88 10.94
CA GLU A 290 -28.37 23.64 11.71
C GLU A 290 -28.13 22.14 11.89
N PHE A 291 -29.20 21.35 12.06
CA PHE A 291 -29.10 19.90 12.08
C PHE A 291 -28.51 19.36 10.77
N TYR A 292 -29.00 19.81 9.62
CA TYR A 292 -28.47 19.39 8.32
C TYR A 292 -27.02 19.80 8.12
N LYS A 293 -26.62 21.01 8.56
CA LYS A 293 -25.22 21.44 8.52
C LYS A 293 -24.33 20.55 9.37
N MET A 294 -24.76 20.20 10.59
CA MET A 294 -24.02 19.29 11.47
C MET A 294 -23.85 17.91 10.83
N VAL A 295 -24.93 17.31 10.29
CA VAL A 295 -24.85 16.00 9.63
C VAL A 295 -23.89 16.04 8.43
N LEU A 296 -24.02 17.04 7.56
CA LEU A 296 -23.16 17.17 6.38
C LEU A 296 -21.69 17.38 6.77
N ALA A 297 -21.42 18.18 7.81
CA ALA A 297 -20.07 18.37 8.34
C ALA A 297 -19.49 17.06 8.87
N ALA A 298 -20.24 16.33 9.71
CA ALA A 298 -19.81 15.05 10.27
C ALA A 298 -19.54 13.99 9.19
N GLU A 299 -20.46 13.79 8.24
CA GLU A 299 -20.28 12.81 7.16
C GLU A 299 -19.15 13.21 6.21
N ASN A 300 -18.91 14.51 5.99
CA ASN A 300 -17.76 14.96 5.21
C ASN A 300 -16.42 14.70 5.93
N VAL A 301 -16.34 14.92 7.24
CA VAL A 301 -15.15 14.60 8.04
C VAL A 301 -14.83 13.09 7.97
N MET A 302 -15.83 12.24 8.19
CA MET A 302 -15.67 10.78 8.12
C MET A 302 -15.27 10.30 6.72
N PHE A 303 -15.88 10.87 5.68
CA PHE A 303 -15.58 10.49 4.31
C PHE A 303 -14.19 10.98 3.85
N ALA A 304 -13.82 12.21 4.19
CA ALA A 304 -12.51 12.78 3.85
C ALA A 304 -11.37 11.96 4.47
N GLN A 305 -11.52 11.53 5.72
CA GLN A 305 -10.59 10.61 6.36
C GLN A 305 -10.43 9.30 5.59
N ASN A 306 -11.55 8.69 5.18
CA ASN A 306 -11.49 7.43 4.46
C ASN A 306 -10.70 7.61 3.14
N GLY A 307 -10.83 8.76 2.47
CA GLY A 307 -9.99 9.15 1.33
C GLY A 307 -8.50 9.31 1.68
N GLU A 308 -8.17 9.99 2.78
CA GLU A 308 -6.77 10.13 3.25
C GLU A 308 -6.14 8.77 3.59
N TRP A 309 -6.86 7.90 4.29
CA TRP A 309 -6.40 6.56 4.65
C TRP A 309 -6.22 5.69 3.40
N LEU A 310 -7.17 5.74 2.46
CA LEU A 310 -7.10 5.06 1.17
C LEU A 310 -5.84 5.47 0.40
N ARG A 311 -5.61 6.78 0.24
CA ARG A 311 -4.45 7.32 -0.45
C ARG A 311 -3.15 6.89 0.23
N SER A 312 -3.08 6.98 1.56
CA SER A 312 -1.89 6.53 2.30
C SER A 312 -1.62 5.03 2.13
N MET A 313 -2.66 4.19 1.99
CA MET A 313 -2.46 2.76 1.76
C MET A 313 -2.07 2.46 0.31
N GLN A 314 -2.64 3.18 -0.66
CA GLN A 314 -2.23 3.09 -2.06
C GLN A 314 -0.77 3.50 -2.25
N GLU A 315 -0.34 4.60 -1.62
CA GLU A 315 1.06 5.04 -1.60
C GLU A 315 1.97 3.98 -0.97
N ALA A 316 1.56 3.35 0.13
CA ALA A 316 2.34 2.29 0.77
C ALA A 316 2.41 1.00 -0.07
N LEU A 317 1.34 0.65 -0.79
CA LEU A 317 1.34 -0.49 -1.70
C LEU A 317 2.22 -0.23 -2.92
N ALA A 318 2.12 0.95 -3.53
CA ALA A 318 2.97 1.35 -4.65
C ALA A 318 4.45 1.36 -4.27
N GLY A 319 4.78 1.91 -3.10
CA GLY A 319 6.16 1.90 -2.58
C GLY A 319 6.70 0.47 -2.38
N ALA A 320 5.88 -0.43 -1.81
CA ALA A 320 6.28 -1.82 -1.63
C ALA A 320 6.49 -2.56 -2.96
N GLU A 321 5.66 -2.30 -3.98
CA GLU A 321 5.84 -2.90 -5.30
C GLU A 321 7.13 -2.44 -5.98
N ASP A 322 7.50 -1.16 -5.81
CA ASP A 322 8.73 -0.64 -6.37
C ASP A 322 9.97 -1.17 -5.64
N GLU A 323 9.90 -1.39 -4.32
CA GLU A 323 10.94 -2.08 -3.56
C GLU A 323 11.07 -3.55 -3.96
N ASP A 324 9.96 -4.27 -4.12
CA ASP A 324 9.97 -5.68 -4.56
C ASP A 324 10.59 -5.82 -5.95
N LYS A 325 10.30 -4.90 -6.89
CA LYS A 325 10.92 -4.88 -8.22
C LYS A 325 12.43 -4.67 -8.13
N LYS A 326 12.89 -3.72 -7.31
CA LYS A 326 14.31 -3.46 -7.10
C LYS A 326 15.03 -4.67 -6.51
N LEU A 327 14.42 -5.34 -5.53
CA LEU A 327 14.98 -6.56 -4.96
C LEU A 327 15.09 -7.69 -5.99
N VAL A 328 14.09 -7.86 -6.86
CA VAL A 328 14.15 -8.86 -7.94
C VAL A 328 15.26 -8.49 -8.94
N GLU A 329 15.37 -7.23 -9.33
CA GLU A 329 16.42 -6.74 -10.23
C GLU A 329 17.81 -6.96 -9.63
N GLU A 330 18.01 -6.58 -8.36
CA GLU A 330 19.25 -6.79 -7.62
C GLU A 330 19.58 -8.28 -7.46
N MET A 331 18.59 -9.14 -7.18
CA MET A 331 18.81 -10.59 -7.09
C MET A 331 19.17 -11.21 -8.46
N VAL A 332 18.59 -10.71 -9.56
CA VAL A 332 18.95 -11.15 -10.91
C VAL A 332 20.37 -10.71 -11.25
N GLU A 333 20.75 -9.47 -10.92
CA GLU A 333 22.10 -8.96 -11.11
C GLU A 333 23.13 -9.71 -10.24
N LEU A 334 22.81 -9.97 -8.97
CA LEU A 334 23.65 -10.73 -8.05
C LEU A 334 23.82 -12.18 -8.51
N SER A 335 22.76 -12.80 -9.04
CA SER A 335 22.81 -14.15 -9.60
C SER A 335 23.69 -14.20 -10.85
N ALA A 336 23.56 -13.20 -11.74
CA ALA A 336 24.35 -13.09 -12.97
C ALA A 336 25.84 -12.86 -12.67
N THR A 337 26.16 -11.98 -11.72
CA THR A 337 27.54 -11.71 -11.29
C THR A 337 28.17 -12.92 -10.60
N SER A 338 27.44 -13.59 -9.70
CA SER A 338 27.91 -14.82 -9.05
C SER A 338 28.14 -15.95 -10.06
N HIS A 339 27.26 -16.12 -11.06
CA HIS A 339 27.48 -17.08 -12.15
C HIS A 339 28.72 -16.73 -12.97
N ALA A 340 28.93 -15.46 -13.31
CA ALA A 340 30.10 -15.01 -14.05
C ALA A 340 31.41 -15.25 -13.27
N GLU A 341 31.42 -15.00 -11.95
CA GLU A 341 32.57 -15.30 -11.09
C GLU A 341 32.84 -16.80 -10.97
N LEU A 342 31.80 -17.61 -10.78
CA LEU A 342 31.93 -19.07 -10.68
C LEU A 342 32.43 -19.66 -12.01
N GLN A 343 31.92 -19.17 -13.14
CA GLN A 343 32.42 -19.55 -14.47
C GLN A 343 33.87 -19.14 -14.67
N ARG A 344 34.29 -17.93 -14.26
CA ARG A 344 35.70 -17.52 -14.28
C ARG A 344 36.57 -18.43 -13.44
N LYS A 345 36.11 -18.77 -12.22
CA LYS A 345 36.85 -19.65 -11.32
C LYS A 345 37.01 -21.05 -11.90
N LEU A 346 35.94 -21.64 -12.44
CA LEU A 346 35.98 -22.93 -13.13
C LEU A 346 36.89 -22.92 -14.35
N LEU A 347 36.84 -21.86 -15.16
CA LEU A 347 37.75 -21.71 -16.32
C LEU A 347 39.21 -21.64 -15.86
N SER A 348 39.52 -20.86 -14.82
CA SER A 348 40.88 -20.76 -14.29
C SER A 348 41.39 -22.07 -13.68
N GLU A 349 40.56 -22.79 -12.93
CA GLU A 349 40.91 -24.11 -12.36
C GLU A 349 41.10 -25.14 -13.49
N SER A 350 40.23 -25.13 -14.50
CA SER A 350 40.37 -26.02 -15.67
C SER A 350 41.67 -25.76 -16.43
N GLN A 351 42.10 -24.50 -16.60
CA GLN A 351 43.36 -24.16 -17.25
C GLN A 351 44.57 -24.69 -16.47
N VAL A 352 44.54 -24.62 -15.14
CA VAL A 352 45.60 -25.19 -14.29
C VAL A 352 45.64 -26.71 -14.42
N VAL A 353 44.48 -27.37 -14.40
CA VAL A 353 44.39 -28.83 -14.61
C VAL A 353 44.88 -29.22 -16.00
N PHE A 354 44.51 -28.47 -17.04
CA PHE A 354 45.03 -28.69 -18.39
C PHE A 354 46.54 -28.50 -18.45
N ALA A 355 47.08 -27.44 -17.84
CA ALA A 355 48.53 -27.20 -17.80
C ALA A 355 49.28 -28.35 -17.09
N GLN A 356 48.79 -28.79 -15.92
CA GLN A 356 49.33 -29.94 -15.20
C GLN A 356 49.22 -31.25 -15.98
N ALA A 357 48.07 -31.47 -16.63
CA ALA A 357 47.89 -32.63 -17.50
C ALA A 357 48.85 -32.58 -18.69
N THR A 358 49.10 -31.41 -19.27
CA THR A 358 50.06 -31.24 -20.38
C THR A 358 51.49 -31.48 -19.92
N GLU A 359 51.85 -31.02 -18.72
CA GLU A 359 53.14 -31.28 -18.09
C GLU A 359 53.34 -32.77 -17.79
N GLN A 360 52.35 -33.44 -17.18
CA GLN A 360 52.35 -34.89 -16.98
C GLN A 360 52.41 -35.66 -18.30
N LEU A 361 51.66 -35.22 -19.31
CA LEU A 361 51.69 -35.83 -20.64
C LEU A 361 53.07 -35.66 -21.29
N SER A 362 53.73 -34.52 -21.09
CA SER A 362 55.10 -34.28 -21.59
C SER A 362 56.15 -35.10 -20.85
N ALA A 363 55.98 -35.32 -19.54
CA ALA A 363 56.83 -36.20 -18.74
C ALA A 363 56.64 -37.66 -19.15
N VAL A 364 55.39 -38.11 -19.32
CA VAL A 364 55.05 -39.44 -19.86
C VAL A 364 55.54 -39.57 -21.31
N ALA A 365 55.47 -38.53 -22.13
CA ALA A 365 56.00 -38.54 -23.49
C ALA A 365 57.53 -38.60 -23.52
N ALA A 366 58.23 -37.97 -22.57
CA ALA A 366 59.68 -38.08 -22.43
C ALA A 366 60.09 -39.50 -21.97
N ASP A 367 59.34 -40.08 -21.04
CA ASP A 367 59.57 -41.45 -20.54
C ASP A 367 59.20 -42.50 -21.62
N ALA A 368 58.12 -42.26 -22.36
CA ALA A 368 57.73 -43.02 -23.54
C ALA A 368 58.72 -42.80 -24.68
N ALA A 369 59.30 -41.62 -24.89
CA ALA A 369 60.34 -41.39 -25.89
C ALA A 369 61.64 -42.09 -25.52
N ALA A 370 61.98 -42.20 -24.23
CA ALA A 370 63.09 -43.02 -23.76
C ALA A 370 62.82 -44.52 -23.99
N THR A 371 61.58 -44.96 -23.72
CA THR A 371 61.12 -46.34 -23.96
C THR A 371 61.03 -46.67 -25.45
N VAL A 372 60.57 -45.74 -26.27
CA VAL A 372 60.46 -45.80 -27.73
C VAL A 372 61.84 -45.68 -28.37
N SER A 373 62.78 -44.91 -27.83
CA SER A 373 64.19 -44.95 -28.26
C SER A 373 64.81 -46.34 -27.97
N GLY A 374 64.36 -47.00 -26.89
CA GLY A 374 64.66 -48.40 -26.59
C GLY A 374 63.91 -49.44 -27.46
N MET A 375 62.78 -49.07 -28.07
CA MET A 375 61.98 -49.95 -28.96
C MET A 375 62.17 -49.66 -30.45
N VAL A 376 62.65 -48.48 -30.86
CA VAL A 376 62.97 -48.07 -32.24
C VAL A 376 64.28 -48.72 -32.70
N THR A 377 65.09 -49.22 -31.78
CA THR A 377 66.10 -50.24 -32.06
C THR A 377 65.53 -51.64 -32.31
N ALA A 378 64.23 -51.87 -32.06
CA ALA A 378 63.57 -53.18 -32.19
C ALA A 378 62.45 -53.25 -33.24
N VAL A 379 61.75 -52.17 -33.60
CA VAL A 379 60.63 -52.26 -34.55
C VAL A 379 60.57 -51.02 -35.46
N SER A 380 61.13 -51.15 -36.65
CA SER A 380 60.92 -50.24 -37.79
C SER A 380 59.76 -50.80 -38.62
N GLY A 381 58.63 -50.09 -38.70
CA GLY A 381 57.54 -50.47 -39.62
C GLY A 381 56.25 -49.65 -39.59
N GLU A 382 55.66 -49.32 -38.42
CA GLU A 382 54.25 -48.91 -38.35
C GLU A 382 53.97 -47.50 -37.78
N ALA A 383 54.93 -46.57 -37.81
CA ALA A 383 54.78 -45.25 -37.18
C ALA A 383 54.23 -44.12 -38.09
N MET A 384 54.01 -44.35 -39.38
CA MET A 384 53.56 -43.28 -40.30
C MET A 384 52.04 -43.09 -40.40
N ALA A 385 51.23 -44.09 -40.02
CA ALA A 385 49.78 -44.01 -40.13
C ALA A 385 49.11 -43.21 -38.98
N LEU A 386 49.66 -43.30 -37.75
CA LEU A 386 49.06 -42.69 -36.57
C LEU A 386 49.21 -41.15 -36.54
N ASN A 387 50.30 -40.64 -37.11
CA ASN A 387 50.61 -39.21 -37.13
C ASN A 387 49.68 -38.41 -38.08
N GLN A 388 49.22 -39.04 -39.17
CA GLN A 388 48.26 -38.40 -40.08
C GLN A 388 46.84 -38.31 -39.49
N THR A 389 46.42 -39.27 -38.66
CA THR A 389 45.11 -39.24 -38.00
C THR A 389 44.99 -38.18 -36.91
N MET A 390 46.08 -37.88 -36.17
CA MET A 390 46.03 -36.84 -35.14
C MET A 390 45.99 -35.43 -35.74
N ALA A 391 46.72 -35.17 -36.83
CA ALA A 391 46.68 -33.87 -37.51
C ALA A 391 45.27 -33.53 -38.02
N ALA A 392 44.56 -34.50 -38.63
CA ALA A 392 43.19 -34.31 -39.11
C ALA A 392 42.18 -34.03 -37.97
N SER A 393 42.39 -34.59 -36.78
CA SER A 393 41.52 -34.36 -35.62
C SER A 393 41.66 -32.95 -35.02
N VAL A 394 42.86 -32.35 -35.11
CA VAL A 394 43.13 -30.99 -34.63
C VAL A 394 42.56 -29.95 -35.60
N ASP A 395 42.64 -30.20 -36.91
CA ASP A 395 42.04 -29.33 -37.92
C ASP A 395 40.50 -29.32 -37.85
N ALA A 396 39.88 -30.46 -37.53
CA ALA A 396 38.44 -30.53 -37.31
C ALA A 396 37.99 -29.75 -36.06
N ALA A 397 38.72 -29.88 -34.95
CA ALA A 397 38.40 -29.18 -33.70
C ALA A 397 38.59 -27.66 -33.81
N THR A 398 39.57 -27.19 -34.59
CA THR A 398 39.79 -25.76 -34.83
C THR A 398 38.74 -25.16 -35.75
N ALA A 399 38.24 -25.90 -36.74
CA ALA A 399 37.12 -25.48 -37.58
C ALA A 399 35.80 -25.35 -36.81
N GLU A 400 35.53 -26.28 -35.88
CA GLU A 400 34.32 -26.25 -35.04
C GLU A 400 34.35 -25.06 -34.05
N ALA A 401 35.53 -24.77 -33.47
CA ALA A 401 35.72 -23.61 -32.61
C ALA A 401 35.54 -22.27 -33.36
N ALA A 402 35.94 -22.20 -34.64
CA ALA A 402 35.72 -21.02 -35.48
C ALA A 402 34.24 -20.81 -35.82
N ALA A 403 33.50 -21.89 -36.12
CA ALA A 403 32.07 -21.83 -36.37
C ALA A 403 31.27 -21.37 -35.13
N ALA A 404 31.65 -21.84 -33.94
CA ALA A 404 31.03 -21.42 -32.69
C ALA A 404 31.23 -19.92 -32.40
N ARG A 405 32.39 -19.35 -32.74
CA ARG A 405 32.65 -17.91 -32.59
C ARG A 405 31.79 -17.06 -33.51
N LEU A 406 31.64 -17.47 -34.78
CA LEU A 406 30.78 -16.76 -35.74
C LEU A 406 29.30 -16.81 -35.32
N ALA A 407 28.83 -17.93 -34.77
CA ALA A 407 27.47 -18.04 -34.23
C ALA A 407 27.24 -17.10 -33.03
N LEU A 408 28.25 -16.95 -32.16
CA LEU A 408 28.18 -16.05 -31.01
C LEU A 408 28.16 -14.57 -31.44
N GLU A 409 28.97 -14.19 -32.43
CA GLU A 409 28.99 -12.84 -32.98
C GLU A 409 27.65 -12.50 -33.65
N SER A 410 27.09 -13.42 -34.44
CA SER A 410 25.77 -13.25 -35.03
C SER A 410 24.66 -13.06 -33.97
N SER A 411 24.70 -13.83 -32.87
CA SER A 411 23.73 -13.67 -31.78
C SER A 411 23.88 -12.33 -31.06
N ARG A 412 25.10 -11.79 -30.95
CA ARG A 412 25.35 -10.49 -30.33
C ARG A 412 24.75 -9.35 -31.15
N ASP A 413 24.88 -9.42 -32.48
CA ASP A 413 24.38 -8.37 -33.37
C ASP A 413 22.85 -8.33 -33.40
N VAL A 414 22.18 -9.49 -33.34
CA VAL A 414 20.71 -9.58 -33.21
C VAL A 414 20.24 -8.95 -31.89
N ALA A 415 20.91 -9.24 -30.77
CA ALA A 415 20.56 -8.65 -29.48
C ALA A 415 20.75 -7.12 -29.45
N LEU A 416 21.79 -6.60 -30.09
CA LEU A 416 22.00 -5.16 -30.23
C LEU A 416 20.92 -4.50 -31.11
N GLN A 417 20.48 -5.17 -32.16
CA GLN A 417 19.41 -4.69 -33.02
C GLN A 417 18.06 -4.63 -32.27
N GLU A 418 17.70 -5.67 -31.52
CA GLU A 418 16.49 -5.67 -30.70
C GLU A 418 16.53 -4.58 -29.62
N ALA A 419 17.66 -4.41 -28.93
CA ALA A 419 17.83 -3.36 -27.93
C ALA A 419 17.66 -1.94 -28.51
N SER A 420 18.08 -1.72 -29.76
CA SER A 420 17.87 -0.43 -30.45
C SER A 420 16.40 -0.17 -30.77
N ALA A 421 15.65 -1.18 -31.22
CA ALA A 421 14.21 -1.07 -31.51
C ALA A 421 13.38 -0.75 -30.25
N TRP A 422 13.76 -1.32 -29.10
CA TRP A 422 13.11 -1.00 -27.82
C TRP A 422 13.35 0.44 -27.39
N ARG A 423 14.54 1.01 -27.64
CA ARG A 423 14.82 2.42 -27.34
C ARG A 423 13.98 3.36 -28.20
N GLU A 424 13.86 3.10 -29.49
CA GLU A 424 13.02 3.92 -30.38
C GLU A 424 11.55 3.89 -29.94
N THR A 425 11.02 2.70 -29.63
CA THR A 425 9.64 2.54 -29.15
C THR A 425 9.39 3.29 -27.82
N ALA A 426 10.37 3.27 -26.91
CA ALA A 426 10.29 4.00 -25.64
C ALA A 426 10.33 5.52 -25.85
N GLN A 427 11.17 6.00 -26.78
CA GLN A 427 11.27 7.41 -27.12
C GLN A 427 9.98 7.94 -27.77
N ASP A 428 9.38 7.17 -28.68
CA ASP A 428 8.08 7.50 -29.28
C ASP A 428 6.97 7.58 -28.22
N SER A 429 6.93 6.62 -27.30
CA SER A 429 5.96 6.60 -26.21
C SER A 429 6.10 7.82 -25.29
N ALA A 430 7.33 8.22 -24.95
CA ALA A 430 7.59 9.41 -24.15
C ALA A 430 7.13 10.70 -24.87
N THR A 431 7.34 10.77 -26.19
CA THR A 431 6.93 11.91 -27.01
C THR A 431 5.41 12.04 -27.08
N ILE A 432 4.70 10.92 -27.20
CA ILE A 432 3.23 10.86 -27.16
C ILE A 432 2.70 11.33 -25.79
N MET A 433 3.28 10.86 -24.69
CA MET A 433 2.86 11.28 -23.35
C MET A 433 3.12 12.77 -23.10
N ALA A 434 4.25 13.30 -23.58
CA ALA A 434 4.54 14.73 -23.49
C ALA A 434 3.50 15.57 -24.26
N ALA A 435 3.14 15.16 -25.48
CA ALA A 435 2.12 15.81 -26.29
C ALA A 435 0.72 15.76 -25.64
N GLN A 436 0.33 14.63 -25.05
CA GLN A 436 -0.93 14.51 -24.31
C GLN A 436 -0.97 15.42 -23.08
N SER A 437 0.15 15.53 -22.35
CA SER A 437 0.24 16.44 -21.20
C SER A 437 0.12 17.91 -21.61
N ALA A 438 0.69 18.28 -22.76
CA ALA A 438 0.61 19.63 -23.29
C ALA A 438 -0.84 19.97 -23.71
N ALA A 439 -1.52 19.05 -24.41
CA ALA A 439 -2.92 19.21 -24.79
C ALA A 439 -3.84 19.33 -23.56
N ALA A 440 -3.59 18.55 -22.50
CA ALA A 440 -4.32 18.66 -21.25
C ALA A 440 -4.14 20.03 -20.57
N ARG A 441 -2.91 20.57 -20.56
CA ARG A 441 -2.64 21.91 -20.02
C ARG A 441 -3.36 23.01 -20.80
N GLN A 442 -3.42 22.89 -22.13
CA GLN A 442 -4.13 23.84 -22.98
C GLN A 442 -5.65 23.80 -22.72
N SER A 443 -6.23 22.61 -22.61
CA SER A 443 -7.64 22.43 -22.22
C SER A 443 -7.96 23.09 -20.86
N VAL A 444 -7.07 22.93 -19.87
CA VAL A 444 -7.27 23.57 -18.55
C VAL A 444 -7.19 25.10 -18.67
N ALA A 445 -6.24 25.64 -19.42
CA ALA A 445 -6.12 27.08 -19.63
C ALA A 445 -7.38 27.68 -20.27
N GLU A 446 -7.93 27.04 -21.31
CA GLU A 446 -9.17 27.48 -21.97
C GLU A 446 -10.37 27.47 -21.02
N THR A 447 -10.47 26.48 -20.13
CA THR A 447 -11.54 26.45 -19.12
C THR A 447 -11.40 27.53 -18.06
N VAL A 448 -10.17 27.86 -17.65
CA VAL A 448 -9.92 28.92 -16.66
C VAL A 448 -10.30 30.28 -17.24
N ASP A 449 -9.92 30.56 -18.49
CA ASP A 449 -10.29 31.82 -19.16
C ASP A 449 -11.80 31.95 -19.37
N ALA A 450 -12.50 30.86 -19.71
CA ALA A 450 -13.95 30.85 -19.82
C ALA A 450 -14.64 31.17 -18.47
N THR A 451 -14.17 30.56 -17.37
CA THR A 451 -14.72 30.84 -16.03
C THR A 451 -14.42 32.26 -15.55
N ALA A 452 -13.27 32.82 -15.90
CA ALA A 452 -12.93 34.21 -15.61
C ALA A 452 -13.85 35.18 -16.35
N LEU A 453 -14.16 34.92 -17.62
CA LEU A 453 -15.11 35.70 -18.41
C LEU A 453 -16.55 35.63 -17.86
N GLU A 454 -17.00 34.45 -17.43
CA GLU A 454 -18.32 34.30 -16.79
C GLU A 454 -18.40 35.06 -15.45
N ALA A 455 -17.32 35.03 -14.64
CA ALA A 455 -17.26 35.77 -13.39
C ALA A 455 -17.29 37.30 -13.60
N GLU A 456 -16.60 37.79 -14.63
CA GLU A 456 -16.61 39.22 -14.99
C GLU A 456 -17.99 39.64 -15.53
N ALA A 457 -18.63 38.81 -16.36
CA ALA A 457 -19.98 39.04 -16.85
C ALA A 457 -21.01 39.09 -15.69
N ALA A 458 -20.89 38.19 -14.71
CA ALA A 458 -21.72 38.20 -13.51
C ALA A 458 -21.50 39.47 -12.65
N ARG A 459 -20.26 39.96 -12.54
CA ARG A 459 -19.96 41.23 -11.87
C ARG A 459 -20.62 42.41 -12.58
N VAL A 460 -20.51 42.50 -13.90
CA VAL A 460 -21.13 43.57 -14.69
C VAL A 460 -22.66 43.54 -14.54
N ALA A 461 -23.28 42.36 -14.61
CA ALA A 461 -24.72 42.20 -14.40
C ALA A 461 -25.15 42.66 -12.99
N SER A 462 -24.40 42.28 -11.96
CA SER A 462 -24.68 42.71 -10.57
C SER A 462 -24.57 44.23 -10.39
N LYS A 463 -23.63 44.88 -11.08
CA LYS A 463 -23.43 46.33 -11.04
C LYS A 463 -24.56 47.06 -11.76
N ALA A 464 -25.02 46.54 -12.89
CA ALA A 464 -26.19 47.06 -13.61
C ALA A 464 -27.47 46.97 -12.77
N GLN A 465 -27.68 45.83 -12.09
CA GLN A 465 -28.85 45.65 -11.22
C GLN A 465 -28.83 46.58 -10.00
N ARG A 466 -27.65 46.84 -9.40
CA ARG A 466 -27.51 47.85 -8.34
C ARG A 466 -27.80 49.26 -8.84
N ALA A 467 -27.37 49.62 -10.04
CA ALA A 467 -27.65 50.92 -10.64
C ALA A 467 -29.16 51.11 -10.92
N ALA A 468 -29.83 50.06 -11.41
CA ALA A 468 -31.28 50.07 -11.60
C ALA A 468 -32.04 50.24 -10.27
N SER A 469 -31.68 49.48 -9.23
CA SER A 469 -32.30 49.60 -7.90
C SER A 469 -32.07 50.97 -7.26
N ALA A 470 -30.90 51.58 -7.47
CA ALA A 470 -30.60 52.92 -6.97
C ALA A 470 -31.47 54.00 -7.66
N SER A 471 -31.71 53.87 -8.97
CA SER A 471 -32.62 54.77 -9.70
C SER A 471 -34.06 54.67 -9.19
N THR A 472 -34.54 53.47 -8.85
CA THR A 472 -35.88 53.26 -8.28
C THR A 472 -36.00 53.83 -6.86
N ALA A 473 -34.94 53.72 -6.05
CA ALA A 473 -34.93 54.26 -4.69
C ALA A 473 -34.96 55.80 -4.66
N VAL A 474 -34.27 56.46 -5.60
CA VAL A 474 -34.29 57.92 -5.75
C VAL A 474 -35.66 58.43 -6.22
N ALA A 475 -36.38 57.66 -7.04
CA ALA A 475 -37.76 58.00 -7.41
C ALA A 475 -38.74 57.87 -6.23
N ALA A 476 -38.52 56.90 -5.33
CA ALA A 476 -39.37 56.67 -4.16
C ALA A 476 -39.18 57.70 -3.03
N THR A 477 -38.03 58.38 -2.97
CA THR A 477 -37.75 59.39 -1.92
C THR A 477 -38.36 60.77 -2.22
N ALA A 478 -38.91 61.00 -3.41
CA ALA A 478 -39.55 62.25 -3.79
C ALA A 478 -41.03 62.38 -3.35
N SER A 479 -41.58 61.43 -2.58
CA SER A 479 -43.02 61.40 -2.24
C SER A 479 -43.36 61.27 -0.75
N ALA A 480 -42.42 61.54 0.16
CA ALA A 480 -42.69 61.46 1.60
C ALA A 480 -43.02 62.84 2.20
N PRO A 481 -44.18 63.03 2.87
CA PRO A 481 -44.52 64.29 3.53
C PRO A 481 -43.83 64.43 4.88
N LEU A 482 -43.31 65.64 5.14
CA LEU A 482 -42.71 66.08 6.40
C LEU A 482 -43.71 65.98 7.57
N SER A 483 -43.37 65.25 8.63
CA SER A 483 -43.97 65.43 9.97
C SER A 483 -42.91 65.82 10.99
N LEU A 484 -43.19 66.94 11.64
CA LEU A 484 -42.40 67.70 12.59
C LEU A 484 -42.74 67.26 14.03
N ALA A 485 -41.75 66.90 14.87
CA ALA A 485 -41.81 66.93 16.35
C ALA A 485 -40.41 66.55 16.89
N ALA A 486 -39.61 67.42 17.51
CA ALA A 486 -39.75 68.15 18.77
C ALA A 486 -39.26 67.35 20.01
N ALA A 487 -38.08 67.78 20.49
CA ALA A 487 -37.60 67.93 21.88
C ALA A 487 -37.36 66.69 22.78
N GLY A 488 -36.16 66.67 23.39
CA GLY A 488 -35.87 65.81 24.54
C GLY A 488 -34.39 65.86 24.98
N SER A 489 -34.05 66.85 25.80
CA SER A 489 -32.74 67.11 26.41
C SER A 489 -32.31 66.03 27.41
N GLY A 490 -31.00 65.79 27.59
CA GLY A 490 -30.49 64.94 28.67
C GLY A 490 -28.98 64.68 28.59
N ALA A 491 -28.20 65.54 29.23
CA ALA A 491 -26.75 65.43 29.43
C ALA A 491 -26.35 64.31 30.40
N MET A 492 -25.17 63.68 30.20
CA MET A 492 -24.18 63.53 31.29
C MET A 492 -22.83 63.00 30.79
N LEU A 493 -21.77 63.63 31.32
CA LEU A 493 -20.36 63.27 31.21
C LEU A 493 -20.06 61.89 31.83
N ALA A 494 -19.09 61.15 31.27
CA ALA A 494 -17.93 60.64 32.01
C ALA A 494 -16.96 59.88 31.09
N ALA A 495 -15.69 60.29 31.14
CA ALA A 495 -14.52 59.47 30.82
C ALA A 495 -13.66 59.43 32.11
N PRO A 496 -12.45 58.84 32.10
CA PRO A 496 -12.10 57.42 32.04
C PRO A 496 -11.35 57.00 33.33
N ALA A 497 -11.05 55.70 33.55
CA ALA A 497 -9.78 55.22 34.13
C ALA A 497 -9.78 53.72 34.54
N SER A 498 -8.56 53.18 34.52
CA SER A 498 -7.98 52.18 35.45
C SER A 498 -7.93 50.70 35.04
N ALA A 499 -6.75 50.35 34.54
CA ALA A 499 -5.89 49.22 34.91
C ALA A 499 -6.30 48.32 36.09
N VAL A 500 -6.17 47.01 35.90
CA VAL A 500 -5.78 46.03 36.93
C VAL A 500 -4.77 45.04 36.33
N SER A 501 -3.68 44.85 37.07
CA SER A 501 -2.60 43.90 36.83
C SER A 501 -2.77 42.61 37.63
N ARG A 502 -2.01 41.59 37.22
CA ARG A 502 -1.30 40.56 38.03
C ARG A 502 -1.94 39.19 38.32
N HIS A 503 -1.13 38.20 37.91
CA HIS A 503 -0.63 37.01 38.62
C HIS A 503 -1.51 35.76 38.79
N GLY A 504 -0.87 34.62 38.47
CA GLY A 504 -1.26 33.28 38.89
C GLY A 504 -0.61 32.19 38.06
N ASP A 505 0.71 32.01 38.20
CA ASP A 505 1.36 30.72 37.98
C ASP A 505 0.76 29.68 38.95
N ASP A 506 0.53 28.44 38.51
CA ASP A 506 1.09 27.27 39.22
C ASP A 506 0.81 25.93 38.54
N ALA A 507 1.78 25.05 38.76
CA ALA A 507 1.98 23.73 38.20
C ALA A 507 1.03 22.64 38.74
N CYS A 508 0.90 21.54 38.00
CA CYS A 508 0.87 20.21 38.61
C CYS A 508 1.42 19.14 37.67
N LYS A 509 2.54 18.55 38.13
CA LYS A 509 3.06 17.23 37.75
C LYS A 509 2.30 16.16 38.55
N SER A 510 2.00 15.05 37.89
CA SER A 510 1.94 13.71 38.51
C SER A 510 2.11 12.66 37.42
#